data_AF-A0A9N9CZD2-F1
#
_entry.id   AF-A0A9N9CZD2-F1
#
_cell.length_a   1.000
_cell.length_b   1.000
_cell.length_c   1.000
_cell.angle_alpha   90.00
_cell.angle_beta   90.00
_cell.angle_gamma   90.00
#
_symmetry.space_group_name_H-M   'P 1'
#
loop_
_entity.id
_entity.type
_entity.pdbx_description
1 polymer ?
#
loop_
_entity_poly.entity_id
_entity_poly.type
_entity_poly.pdbx_seq_one_letter_code
_entity_poly.pdbx_strand_id
1 'polypeptide(L)'
;MYNRDIGIYDKIVYQELLTEIAQTQQIDVGTKQQFKVVAINEADEITHNAQAVLRCTMEKYISNLKIILCCNSTSRIIEPIRSRCMLLRVPLPSLDEIDIYLNTICNC
;
A
#
# COMPACT_ATOMS: atom_id res chain seq x y z
N MET A 1 -1.09 -6.97 -27.84
CA MET A 1 -2.42 -7.31 -27.29
C MET A 1 -2.32 -7.68 -25.81
N TYR A 2 -1.37 -8.54 -25.42
CA TYR A 2 -1.12 -8.99 -24.03
C TYR A 2 -0.99 -7.89 -22.94
N ASN A 3 -0.35 -6.75 -23.23
CA ASN A 3 -0.16 -5.67 -22.24
C ASN A 3 -1.43 -4.88 -21.90
N ARG A 4 -2.46 -4.91 -22.76
CA ARG A 4 -3.70 -4.16 -22.51
C ARG A 4 -4.61 -4.90 -21.54
N ASP A 5 -4.60 -6.23 -21.62
CA ASP A 5 -5.46 -7.09 -20.81
C ASP A 5 -4.95 -7.16 -19.37
N ILE A 6 -3.64 -7.31 -19.14
CA ILE A 6 -3.03 -7.35 -17.79
C ILE A 6 -3.33 -6.08 -16.99
N GLY A 7 -3.17 -4.90 -17.59
CA GLY A 7 -3.47 -3.63 -16.92
C GLY A 7 -4.96 -3.39 -16.65
N ILE A 8 -5.85 -4.05 -17.42
CA ILE A 8 -7.30 -4.02 -17.18
C ILE A 8 -7.67 -4.96 -16.03
N TYR A 9 -7.09 -6.16 -15.97
CA TYR A 9 -7.30 -7.09 -14.86
C TYR A 9 -6.81 -6.50 -13.54
N ASP A 10 -5.63 -5.89 -13.50
CA ASP A 10 -5.14 -5.19 -12.30
C ASP A 10 -6.14 -4.12 -11.83
N LYS A 11 -6.60 -3.28 -12.76
CA LYS A 11 -7.55 -2.21 -12.42
C LYS A 11 -8.84 -2.77 -11.81
N ILE A 12 -9.38 -3.86 -12.39
CA ILE A 12 -10.63 -4.47 -11.92
C ILE A 12 -10.40 -5.14 -10.56
N VAL A 13 -9.32 -5.91 -10.39
CA VAL A 13 -9.01 -6.62 -9.14
C VAL A 13 -8.79 -5.64 -7.99
N TYR A 14 -7.97 -4.60 -8.19
CA TYR A 14 -7.74 -3.60 -7.13
C TYR A 14 -9.00 -2.79 -6.82
N GLN A 15 -9.83 -2.49 -7.82
CA GLN A 15 -11.05 -1.72 -7.61
C GLN A 15 -12.11 -2.53 -6.86
N GLU A 16 -12.34 -3.78 -7.25
CA GLU A 16 -13.34 -4.66 -6.62
C GLU A 16 -12.93 -5.02 -5.20
N LEU A 17 -11.68 -5.45 -5.00
CA LEU A 17 -11.20 -5.91 -3.69
C LEU A 17 -11.15 -4.77 -2.65
N LEU A 18 -10.66 -3.58 -3.03
CA LEU A 18 -10.64 -2.43 -2.12
C LEU A 18 -12.05 -1.92 -1.82
N THR A 19 -12.95 -1.97 -2.80
CA THR A 19 -14.36 -1.56 -2.61
C THR A 19 -15.07 -2.53 -1.68
N GLU A 20 -14.88 -3.83 -1.85
CA GLU A 20 -15.45 -4.87 -1.00
C GLU A 20 -14.98 -4.70 0.46
N ILE A 21 -13.67 -4.55 0.68
CA ILE A 21 -13.09 -4.35 2.01
C ILE A 21 -13.62 -3.05 2.65
N ALA A 22 -13.77 -1.98 1.87
CA ALA A 22 -14.31 -0.72 2.36
C ALA A 22 -15.81 -0.79 2.72
N GLN A 23 -16.58 -1.63 2.02
CA GLN A 23 -18.01 -1.81 2.23
C GLN A 23 -18.36 -2.81 3.33
N THR A 24 -17.50 -3.78 3.63
CA THR A 24 -17.76 -4.73 4.72
C THR A 24 -17.87 -3.96 6.04
N GLN A 25 -19.02 -4.03 6.73
CA GLN A 25 -19.15 -3.41 8.06
C GLN A 25 -18.30 -4.15 9.08
N GLN A 26 -17.56 -3.43 9.93
CA GLN A 26 -16.95 -4.03 11.11
C GLN A 26 -18.08 -4.37 12.09
N ILE A 27 -18.24 -5.65 12.41
CA ILE A 27 -19.27 -6.15 13.36
C ILE A 27 -18.75 -6.07 14.81
N ASP A 28 -17.63 -5.39 15.05
CA ASP A 28 -16.93 -5.45 16.32
C ASP A 28 -17.14 -4.16 17.12
N VAL A 29 -18.12 -4.22 18.03
CA VAL A 29 -18.60 -3.10 18.86
C VAL A 29 -17.58 -2.74 19.98
N GLY A 30 -16.51 -3.53 20.15
CA GLY A 30 -15.57 -3.41 21.27
C GLY A 30 -14.19 -2.81 20.96
N THR A 31 -13.82 -2.59 19.70
CA THR A 31 -12.46 -2.15 19.33
C THR A 31 -12.32 -0.62 19.30
N LYS A 32 -11.22 -0.12 19.88
CA LYS A 32 -10.93 1.31 20.12
C LYS A 32 -10.70 2.15 18.85
N GLN A 33 -10.54 1.51 17.68
CA GLN A 33 -10.31 2.19 16.40
C GLN A 33 -11.28 1.68 15.34
N GLN A 34 -12.13 2.59 14.86
CA GLN A 34 -13.21 2.34 13.89
C GLN A 34 -12.73 2.47 12.43
N PHE A 35 -11.49 2.06 12.14
CA PHE A 35 -10.98 2.08 10.77
C PHE A 35 -10.24 0.79 10.44
N LYS A 36 -10.25 0.44 9.16
CA LYS A 36 -9.51 -0.68 8.59
C LYS A 36 -8.18 -0.20 8.06
N VAL A 37 -7.17 -1.05 8.14
CA VAL A 37 -5.86 -0.81 7.53
C VAL A 37 -5.67 -1.80 6.40
N VAL A 38 -5.35 -1.30 5.21
CA VAL A 38 -4.97 -2.13 4.06
C VAL A 38 -3.53 -1.82 3.70
N ALA A 39 -2.68 -2.84 3.74
CA ALA A 39 -1.30 -2.77 3.29
C ALA A 39 -1.19 -3.37 1.88
N ILE A 40 -0.67 -2.58 0.95
CA ILE A 40 -0.45 -2.98 -0.43
C ILE A 40 1.06 -3.05 -0.63
N ASN A 41 1.55 -4.25 -0.93
CA ASN A 41 2.94 -4.46 -1.28
C ASN A 41 3.17 -4.18 -2.76
N GLU A 42 4.41 -3.84 -3.13
CA GLU A 42 4.82 -3.62 -4.53
C GLU A 42 3.92 -2.61 -5.27
N ALA A 43 3.55 -1.52 -4.59
CA ALA A 43 2.67 -0.50 -5.15
C ALA A 43 3.24 0.18 -6.41
N ASP A 44 4.55 0.06 -6.65
CA ASP A 44 5.24 0.54 -7.83
C ASP A 44 5.09 -0.35 -9.07
N GLU A 45 4.62 -1.59 -8.92
CA GLU A 45 4.27 -2.48 -10.04
C GLU A 45 2.83 -2.27 -10.51
N ILE A 46 2.01 -1.56 -9.74
CA ILE A 46 0.63 -1.24 -10.10
C ILE A 46 0.61 -0.26 -11.27
N THR A 47 -0.17 -0.57 -12.31
CA THR A 47 -0.33 0.33 -13.46
C THR A 47 -0.88 1.71 -13.06
N HIS A 48 -0.46 2.77 -13.76
CA HIS A 48 -0.91 4.15 -13.48
C HIS A 48 -2.44 4.32 -13.49
N ASN A 49 -3.15 3.58 -14.34
CA ASN A 49 -4.62 3.60 -14.40
C ASN A 49 -5.26 2.98 -13.15
N ALA A 50 -4.71 1.88 -12.64
CA ALA A 50 -5.15 1.27 -11.39
C ALA A 50 -4.81 2.17 -10.19
N GLN A 51 -3.63 2.81 -10.19
CA GLN A 51 -3.27 3.81 -9.17
C GLN A 51 -4.26 4.99 -9.14
N ALA A 52 -4.76 5.45 -10.30
CA ALA A 52 -5.76 6.51 -10.35
C ALA A 52 -7.09 6.09 -9.69
N VAL A 53 -7.53 4.84 -9.89
CA VAL A 53 -8.72 4.29 -9.22
C VAL A 53 -8.49 4.13 -7.71
N LEU A 54 -7.32 3.65 -7.33
CA LEU A 54 -6.91 3.52 -5.93
C LEU A 54 -6.97 4.89 -5.23
N ARG A 55 -6.47 5.95 -5.88
CA ARG A 55 -6.58 7.33 -5.39
C ARG A 55 -8.04 7.76 -5.17
N CYS A 56 -8.95 7.48 -6.11
CA CYS A 56 -10.37 7.77 -5.91
C CYS A 56 -10.97 6.99 -4.73
N THR A 57 -10.55 5.74 -4.54
CA THR A 57 -11.03 4.88 -3.44
C THR A 57 -10.51 5.37 -2.09
N MET A 58 -9.25 5.79 -2.02
CA MET A 58 -8.65 6.43 -0.84
C MET A 58 -9.44 7.66 -0.41
N GLU A 59 -9.81 8.53 -1.36
CA GLU A 59 -10.59 9.75 -1.08
C GLU A 59 -12.01 9.40 -0.60
N LYS A 60 -12.65 8.41 -1.23
CA LYS A 60 -14.02 8.00 -0.90
C LYS A 60 -14.17 7.39 0.49
N TYR A 61 -13.17 6.63 0.96
CA TYR A 61 -13.27 5.84 2.19
C TYR A 61 -12.29 6.25 3.29
N ILE A 62 -11.73 7.46 3.25
CA ILE A 62 -10.70 7.95 4.20
C ILE A 62 -11.09 7.88 5.69
N SER A 63 -12.39 7.94 6.00
CA SER A 63 -12.92 7.84 7.36
C SER A 63 -12.79 6.44 7.93
N ASN A 64 -12.98 5.41 7.09
CA ASN A 64 -13.12 4.02 7.51
C ASN A 64 -11.93 3.15 7.05
N LEU A 65 -11.06 3.69 6.19
CA LEU A 65 -9.95 2.98 5.57
C LEU A 65 -8.67 3.83 5.65
N LYS A 66 -7.59 3.20 6.12
CA LYS A 66 -6.21 3.70 6.04
C LYS A 66 -5.43 2.77 5.12
N ILE A 67 -4.63 3.34 4.22
CA ILE A 67 -3.83 2.57 3.26
C ILE A 67 -2.35 2.79 3.54
N ILE A 68 -1.60 1.69 3.59
CA ILE A 68 -0.14 1.66 3.64
C ILE A 68 0.33 1.14 2.29
N LEU A 69 1.17 1.92 1.59
CA LEU A 69 1.73 1.55 0.30
C LEU A 69 3.21 1.28 0.48
N CYS A 70 3.62 0.03 0.28
CA CYS A 70 5.02 -0.36 0.25
C CYS A 70 5.50 -0.35 -1.20
N CYS A 71 6.58 0.36 -1.48
CA CYS A 71 7.16 0.43 -2.82
C CYS A 71 8.68 0.56 -2.75
N ASN A 72 9.36 0.01 -3.76
CA ASN A 72 10.81 0.10 -3.87
C ASN A 72 11.25 1.40 -4.54
N SER A 73 10.44 1.93 -5.46
CA SER A 73 10.71 3.18 -6.17
C SER A 73 9.51 4.12 -6.15
N THR A 74 9.64 5.25 -5.45
CA THR A 74 8.58 6.28 -5.39
C THR A 74 8.32 6.99 -6.72
N SER A 75 9.25 6.89 -7.68
CA SER A 75 9.12 7.50 -9.02
C SER A 75 7.99 6.89 -9.85
N ARG A 76 7.66 5.61 -9.64
CA ARG A 76 6.56 4.92 -10.32
C ARG A 76 5.18 5.22 -9.74
N ILE A 77 5.13 5.89 -8.58
CA ILE A 77 3.88 6.30 -7.93
C ILE A 77 3.42 7.66 -8.48
N ILE A 78 2.16 7.73 -8.91
CA ILE A 78 1.56 8.96 -9.42
C ILE A 78 1.56 10.08 -8.36
N GLU A 79 1.80 11.32 -8.80
CA GLU A 79 1.82 12.51 -7.94
C GLU A 79 0.56 12.68 -7.06
N PRO A 80 -0.67 12.36 -7.53
CA PRO A 80 -1.87 12.44 -6.71
C PRO A 80 -1.86 11.55 -5.46
N ILE A 81 -1.20 10.38 -5.51
CA ILE A 81 -1.05 9.51 -4.34
C ILE A 81 0.04 10.09 -3.41
N ARG A 82 1.19 10.49 -3.97
CA ARG A 82 2.32 11.04 -3.19
C ARG A 82 1.94 12.27 -2.37
N SER A 83 1.14 13.16 -2.95
CA SER A 83 0.62 14.36 -2.26
C SER A 83 -0.38 14.07 -1.12
N ARG A 84 -0.96 12.86 -1.05
CA ARG A 84 -1.95 12.46 -0.04
C ARG A 84 -1.38 11.52 1.03
N CYS A 85 -0.18 11.01 0.83
CA CYS A 85 0.46 10.05 1.71
C CYS A 85 1.61 10.70 2.48
N MET A 86 1.83 10.25 3.71
CA MET A 86 3.08 10.53 4.40
C MET A 86 4.18 9.66 3.76
N LEU A 87 5.16 10.30 3.14
CA LEU A 87 6.29 9.60 2.51
C LEU A 87 7.31 9.22 3.59
N LEU A 88 7.40 7.92 3.88
CA LEU A 88 8.41 7.36 4.76
C LEU A 88 9.47 6.65 3.91
N ARG A 89 10.71 7.17 3.92
CA ARG A 89 11.85 6.51 3.28
C ARG A 89 12.60 5.69 4.32
N VAL A 90 12.65 4.38 4.12
CA VAL A 90 13.49 3.48 4.90
C VAL A 90 14.83 3.34 4.16
N PRO A 91 15.94 3.90 4.67
CA PRO A 91 17.25 3.71 4.05
C PRO A 91 17.76 2.28 4.26
N LEU A 92 18.68 1.87 3.39
CA LEU A 92 19.46 0.65 3.63
C LEU A 92 20.29 0.87 4.91
N PRO A 93 20.36 -0.13 5.82
CA PRO A 93 21.25 -0.06 6.97
C PRO A 93 22.71 0.06 6.53
N SER A 94 23.53 0.68 7.39
CA SER A 94 24.98 0.75 7.20
C SER A 94 25.63 -0.62 7.38
N LEU A 95 26.83 -0.81 6.80
CA LEU A 95 27.57 -2.06 6.98
C LEU A 95 27.88 -2.34 8.45
N ASP A 96 28.18 -1.29 9.23
CA ASP A 96 28.45 -1.41 10.68
C ASP A 96 27.20 -1.90 11.45
N GLU A 97 26.02 -1.38 11.12
CA GLU A 97 24.76 -1.83 11.71
C GLU A 97 24.44 -3.28 11.34
N ILE A 98 24.72 -3.67 10.09
CA ILE A 98 24.56 -5.05 9.61
C ILE A 98 25.50 -5.97 10.40
N ASP A 99 26.77 -5.60 10.57
CA ASP A 99 27.75 -6.40 11.30
C ASP A 99 27.36 -6.56 12.78
N ILE A 100 26.89 -5.50 13.44
CA ILE A 100 26.39 -5.57 14.81
C ILE A 100 25.19 -6.53 14.90
N TYR A 101 24.26 -6.43 13.96
CA TYR A 101 23.06 -7.26 13.94
C TYR A 101 23.39 -8.74 13.66
N LEU A 102 24.30 -9.02 12.72
CA LEU A 102 24.79 -10.36 12.43
C LEU A 102 25.51 -10.98 13.63
N ASN A 103 26.38 -10.21 14.30
CA ASN A 103 27.04 -10.66 15.52
C ASN A 103 26.04 -10.94 16.66
N THR A 104 24.95 -10.17 16.73
CA THR A 104 23.87 -10.42 17.69
C THR A 104 23.19 -11.76 17.40
N ILE A 105 22.90 -12.08 16.14
CA ILE A 105 22.27 -13.35 15.74
C ILE A 105 23.23 -14.54 15.95
N CYS A 106 24.50 -14.39 15.58
CA CYS A 106 25.48 -15.47 15.66
C CYS A 106 25.94 -15.79 17.10
N ASN A 107 25.81 -14.84 18.02
CA ASN A 107 26.12 -15.04 19.45
C ASN A 107 24.88 -15.27 20.32
N CYS A 108 23.69 -15.39 19.72
CA CYS A 108 22.51 -16.00 20.36
C CYS A 108 22.62 -17.53 20.28
#